data_AF-A0A6J8DB35-F1
#
_entry.id   AF-A0A6J8DB35-F1
#
_cell.length_a   1.000
_cell.length_b   1.000
_cell.length_c   1.000
_cell.angle_alpha   90.00
_cell.angle_beta   90.00
_cell.angle_gamma   90.00
#
_symmetry.space_group_name_H-M   'P 1'
#
loop_
_entity.id
_entity.type
_entity.pdbx_description
1 polymer ?
#
loop_
_entity_poly.entity_id
_entity_poly.type
_entity_poly.pdbx_seq_one_letter_code
_entity_poly.pdbx_strand_id
1 'polypeptide(L)'
;MGKPINSKSIISDGNSLFRALSFAISQRQEYHKQIRKKIVNHILHISKDIASFVRDPYENAEEYVRMRKMKEPKTLGTELEILSAAHFMQADIYTFTNNKWIKYSAHQMDKDINVENEAIYLHHVEKSSHYEVVMNVEGNRVHNLPEKSKQIEDCTSVKYDFDQISRNSCTDTKNNSTLLNETQVDLTDLRRKRKRELEKMRYCQNDIVRDKKKRSCKESYWNNAIYRSLKIYKGSMKYINDETYRQDLIEKGKMKYIYDLDYRLRMKKKGKLKYEMDEEYRDNLIEKGKRKYEENEIYRANLIKKGKKKYKEHEAYRSSMITKGKQKYEVNETYRANMIEKGKKKYEEDETYRNYKIVKGKKKYEEDETYRANTIENGKKKYEEDEIYRNNMIEKVQEKRSLFKVAKSDIDVVITMIAVHSVSLIATAVAIKLIKNSATIPMRIYSKNEQQVAIKERVYSVVFDDQYDENGDFYDMLGDSLMNLFRRITVHLLQFRCILLNQSFPEISYSFRFEDDQVPTTSTPLKQKLRKGVYMCDKYQIERNEFEQSNLPPLQYWIQIKTIKSRLQVHL
;
A
#
# COMPACT_ATOMS: atom_id res chain seq x y z
N MET A 1 33.46 -42.00 37.25
CA MET A 1 33.89 -41.37 35.98
C MET A 1 34.59 -40.06 36.29
N GLY A 2 35.67 -39.74 35.58
CA GLY A 2 36.36 -38.45 35.73
C GLY A 2 35.54 -37.26 35.24
N LYS A 3 36.05 -36.05 35.42
CA LYS A 3 35.41 -34.81 34.95
C LYS A 3 35.43 -34.75 33.40
N PRO A 4 34.42 -34.19 32.72
CA PRO A 4 34.49 -33.94 31.28
C PRO A 4 35.70 -33.07 30.92
N ILE A 5 36.54 -33.55 30.00
CA ILE A 5 37.69 -32.80 29.47
C ILE A 5 37.33 -32.18 28.12
N ASN A 6 36.68 -32.97 27.26
CA ASN A 6 36.29 -32.55 25.93
C ASN A 6 34.78 -32.73 25.77
N SER A 7 34.11 -31.67 25.34
CA SER A 7 32.69 -31.67 25.05
C SER A 7 32.43 -31.07 23.67
N LYS A 8 31.49 -31.65 22.94
CA LYS A 8 30.98 -31.06 21.72
C LYS A 8 30.05 -29.90 22.08
N SER A 9 30.44 -28.70 21.67
CA SER A 9 29.60 -27.51 21.80
C SER A 9 28.30 -27.66 21.00
N ILE A 10 27.19 -27.31 21.65
CA ILE A 10 25.83 -27.36 21.12
C ILE A 10 25.30 -25.93 20.93
N ILE A 11 24.44 -25.73 19.93
CA ILE A 11 23.86 -24.40 19.67
C ILE A 11 23.02 -23.95 20.87
N SER A 12 23.35 -22.79 21.44
CA SER A 12 22.66 -22.22 22.61
C SER A 12 21.44 -21.38 22.21
N ASP A 13 20.35 -22.05 21.83
CA ASP A 13 19.10 -21.42 21.37
C ASP A 13 17.87 -21.81 22.22
N GLY A 14 18.09 -22.28 23.45
CA GLY A 14 17.04 -22.82 24.33
C GLY A 14 16.58 -24.25 23.97
N ASN A 15 17.19 -24.90 22.96
CA ASN A 15 16.94 -26.31 22.63
C ASN A 15 18.13 -27.23 22.94
N SER A 16 19.07 -26.77 23.76
CA SER A 16 20.36 -27.41 24.00
C SER A 16 20.23 -28.90 24.38
N LEU A 17 19.35 -29.27 25.31
CA LEU A 17 19.12 -30.67 25.67
C LEU A 17 18.76 -31.53 24.45
N PHE A 18 17.73 -31.14 23.71
CA PHE A 18 17.25 -31.91 22.56
C PHE A 18 18.24 -31.91 21.39
N ARG A 19 19.04 -30.85 21.25
CA ARG A 19 20.13 -30.80 20.27
C ARG A 19 21.30 -31.69 20.68
N ALA A 20 21.62 -31.76 21.96
CA ALA A 20 22.65 -32.64 22.50
C ALA A 20 22.26 -34.11 22.30
N LEU A 21 21.01 -34.48 22.63
CA LEU A 21 20.46 -35.81 22.36
C LEU A 21 20.44 -36.14 20.86
N SER A 22 20.03 -35.20 20.01
CA SER A 22 20.09 -35.34 18.55
C SER A 22 21.53 -35.60 18.08
N PHE A 23 22.50 -34.83 18.60
CA PHE A 23 23.89 -34.99 18.23
C PHE A 23 24.46 -36.33 18.69
N ALA A 24 24.20 -36.74 19.94
CA ALA A 24 24.68 -38.00 20.49
C ALA A 24 24.29 -39.20 19.62
N ILE A 25 23.03 -39.21 19.12
CA ILE A 25 22.48 -40.36 18.38
C ILE A 25 22.77 -40.28 16.89
N SER A 26 22.75 -39.08 16.30
CA SER A 26 22.79 -38.93 14.83
C SER A 26 23.95 -38.12 14.29
N GLN A 27 24.85 -37.64 15.15
CA GLN A 27 25.92 -36.70 14.80
C GLN A 27 25.44 -35.39 14.15
N ARG A 28 24.16 -35.05 14.31
CA ARG A 28 23.53 -33.85 13.73
C ARG A 28 22.61 -33.21 14.77
N GLN A 29 22.69 -31.89 14.93
CA GLN A 29 21.83 -31.14 15.88
C GLN A 29 20.46 -30.78 15.29
N GLU A 30 20.27 -30.91 13.97
CA GLU A 30 19.10 -30.43 13.24
C GLU A 30 17.80 -31.18 13.57
N TYR A 31 17.90 -32.41 14.06
CA TYR A 31 16.74 -33.24 14.40
C TYR A 31 16.16 -32.97 15.79
N HIS A 32 16.67 -31.96 16.51
CA HIS A 32 16.23 -31.61 17.87
C HIS A 32 14.70 -31.42 18.01
N LYS A 33 14.01 -30.88 16.98
CA LYS A 33 12.54 -30.75 16.99
C LYS A 33 11.83 -32.11 16.99
N GLN A 34 12.38 -33.07 16.25
CA GLN A 34 11.83 -34.43 16.17
C GLN A 34 12.09 -35.19 17.47
N ILE A 35 13.30 -35.06 18.02
CA ILE A 35 13.67 -35.61 19.33
C ILE A 35 12.75 -35.05 20.42
N ARG A 36 12.57 -33.72 20.50
CA ARG A 36 11.62 -33.08 21.43
C ARG A 36 10.22 -33.66 21.29
N LYS A 37 9.68 -33.69 20.07
CA LYS A 37 8.33 -34.20 19.81
C LYS A 37 8.18 -35.65 20.26
N LYS A 38 9.19 -36.50 20.03
CA LYS A 38 9.17 -37.90 20.44
C LYS A 38 9.20 -38.06 21.95
N ILE A 39 10.10 -37.35 22.64
CA ILE A 39 10.22 -37.39 24.10
C ILE A 39 8.94 -36.85 24.76
N VAL A 40 8.42 -35.71 24.32
CA VAL A 40 7.22 -35.11 24.90
C VAL A 40 5.97 -35.97 24.66
N ASN A 41 5.85 -36.59 23.48
CA ASN A 41 4.77 -37.55 23.25
C ASN A 41 4.95 -38.82 24.07
N HIS A 42 6.19 -39.23 24.33
CA HIS A 42 6.48 -40.36 25.20
C HIS A 42 6.06 -40.08 26.64
N ILE A 43 6.39 -38.90 27.19
CA ILE A 43 5.93 -38.43 28.51
C ILE A 43 4.41 -38.60 28.66
N LEU A 44 3.63 -38.16 27.65
CA LEU A 44 2.17 -38.30 27.66
C LEU A 44 1.71 -39.76 27.55
N HIS A 45 2.48 -40.62 26.88
CA HIS A 45 2.15 -42.03 26.72
C HIS A 45 2.37 -42.82 28.01
N ILE A 46 3.44 -42.51 28.74
CA ILE A 46 3.82 -43.14 30.02
C ILE A 46 3.38 -42.31 31.24
N SER A 47 2.35 -41.47 31.09
CA SER A 47 1.92 -40.50 32.13
C SER A 47 1.73 -41.15 33.50
N LYS A 48 1.17 -42.37 33.54
CA LYS A 48 0.96 -43.12 34.79
C LYS A 48 2.27 -43.56 35.43
N ASP A 49 3.20 -44.06 34.63
CA ASP A 49 4.47 -44.62 35.11
C ASP A 49 5.44 -43.50 35.55
N ILE A 50 5.29 -42.31 34.97
CA ILE A 50 6.12 -41.14 35.30
C ILE A 50 5.53 -40.23 36.38
N ALA A 51 4.34 -40.54 36.90
CA ALA A 51 3.60 -39.69 37.83
C ALA A 51 4.42 -39.31 39.08
N SER A 52 5.18 -40.25 39.64
CA SER A 52 6.05 -40.00 40.82
C SER A 52 7.25 -39.09 40.54
N PHE A 53 7.56 -38.83 39.26
CA PHE A 53 8.67 -37.97 38.84
C PHE A 53 8.19 -36.59 38.40
N VAL A 54 6.87 -36.39 38.26
CA VAL A 54 6.27 -35.07 38.05
C VAL A 54 6.31 -34.32 39.39
N ARG A 55 7.09 -33.24 39.46
CA ARG A 55 7.23 -32.43 40.68
C ARG A 55 6.02 -31.50 40.86
N ASP A 56 5.72 -31.15 42.11
CA ASP A 56 4.79 -30.05 42.42
C ASP A 56 5.18 -28.77 41.66
N PRO A 57 4.21 -27.96 41.18
CA PRO A 57 2.78 -27.98 41.49
C PRO A 57 1.91 -28.71 40.44
N TYR A 58 2.46 -29.62 39.65
CA TYR A 58 1.72 -30.27 38.56
C TYR A 58 1.05 -31.55 39.03
N GLU A 59 -0.24 -31.72 38.75
CA GLU A 59 -1.01 -32.91 39.18
C GLU A 59 -0.65 -34.16 38.35
N ASN A 60 -0.25 -34.00 37.09
CA ASN A 60 0.04 -35.09 36.17
C ASN A 60 0.94 -34.64 35.00
N ALA A 61 1.37 -35.61 34.19
CA ALA A 61 2.28 -35.35 33.07
C ALA A 61 1.63 -34.48 31.98
N GLU A 62 0.33 -34.61 31.74
CA GLU A 62 -0.44 -33.79 30.80
C GLU A 62 -0.42 -32.32 31.22
N GLU A 63 -0.68 -32.05 32.50
CA GLU A 63 -0.65 -30.72 33.07
C GLU A 63 0.77 -30.14 33.03
N TYR A 64 1.78 -30.90 33.42
CA TYR A 64 3.18 -30.51 33.31
C TYR A 64 3.53 -30.08 31.88
N VAL A 65 3.24 -30.93 30.87
CA VAL A 65 3.54 -30.64 29.45
C VAL A 65 2.83 -29.38 28.97
N ARG A 66 1.58 -29.18 29.40
CA ARG A 66 0.76 -28.01 29.05
C ARG A 66 1.30 -26.73 29.69
N MET A 67 1.49 -26.72 31.00
CA MET A 67 1.90 -25.53 31.76
C MET A 67 3.34 -25.11 31.46
N ARG A 68 4.25 -26.08 31.33
CA ARG A 68 5.65 -25.82 30.94
C ARG A 68 5.82 -25.52 29.47
N LYS A 69 4.78 -25.69 28.64
CA LYS A 69 4.84 -25.50 27.19
C LYS A 69 5.93 -26.37 26.56
N MET A 70 6.05 -27.64 26.97
CA MET A 70 7.15 -28.52 26.52
C MET A 70 7.10 -28.86 25.03
N LYS A 71 5.92 -28.74 24.42
CA LYS A 71 5.71 -28.86 22.97
C LYS A 71 6.31 -27.70 22.18
N GLU A 72 6.48 -26.54 22.82
CA GLU A 72 6.97 -25.33 22.17
C GLU A 72 8.50 -25.35 21.98
N PRO A 73 9.01 -24.77 20.88
CA PRO A 73 10.44 -24.63 20.69
C PRO A 73 11.05 -23.68 21.73
N LYS A 74 12.33 -23.88 22.06
CA LYS A 74 13.11 -23.09 23.03
C LYS A 74 12.71 -23.26 24.50
N THR A 75 11.70 -24.07 24.82
CA THR A 75 11.43 -24.48 26.20
C THR A 75 12.54 -25.41 26.69
N LEU A 76 13.21 -25.04 27.78
CA LEU A 76 14.30 -25.84 28.36
C LEU A 76 13.77 -27.18 28.90
N GLY A 77 14.49 -28.25 28.63
CA GLY A 77 14.22 -29.55 29.22
C GLY A 77 14.81 -29.68 30.63
N THR A 78 14.15 -30.48 31.44
CA THR A 78 14.46 -30.79 32.82
C THR A 78 14.84 -32.26 32.96
N GLU A 79 15.08 -32.68 34.20
CA GLU A 79 15.30 -34.07 34.58
C GLU A 79 14.20 -35.02 34.04
N LEU A 80 12.94 -34.54 33.96
CA LEU A 80 11.83 -35.34 33.45
C LEU A 80 12.01 -35.72 31.98
N GLU A 81 12.46 -34.77 31.15
CA GLU A 81 12.75 -35.02 29.74
C GLU A 81 13.96 -35.95 29.57
N ILE A 82 14.96 -35.86 30.44
CA ILE A 82 16.16 -36.71 30.39
C ILE A 82 15.80 -38.14 30.78
N LEU A 83 15.04 -38.31 31.87
CA LEU A 83 14.55 -39.61 32.31
C LEU A 83 13.65 -40.26 31.24
N SER A 84 12.74 -39.47 30.66
CA SER A 84 11.88 -39.92 29.56
C SER A 84 12.66 -40.27 28.30
N ALA A 85 13.72 -39.54 28.00
CA ALA A 85 14.61 -39.85 26.88
C ALA A 85 15.37 -41.16 27.12
N ALA A 86 15.88 -41.40 28.33
CA ALA A 86 16.56 -42.65 28.68
C ALA A 86 15.65 -43.86 28.46
N HIS A 87 14.39 -43.78 28.92
CA HIS A 87 13.40 -44.82 28.69
C HIS A 87 12.97 -44.95 27.23
N PHE A 88 12.77 -43.84 26.52
CA PHE A 88 12.39 -43.88 25.11
C PHE A 88 13.49 -44.48 24.21
N MET A 89 14.76 -44.23 24.56
CA MET A 89 15.93 -44.67 23.79
C MET A 89 16.47 -46.01 24.25
N GLN A 90 15.99 -46.55 25.38
CA GLN A 90 16.52 -47.75 26.02
C GLN A 90 18.03 -47.65 26.29
N ALA A 91 18.48 -46.47 26.70
CA ALA A 91 19.89 -46.19 26.96
C ALA A 91 20.03 -45.35 28.23
N ASP A 92 21.06 -45.62 29.02
CA ASP A 92 21.38 -44.79 30.17
C ASP A 92 21.84 -43.39 29.70
N ILE A 93 21.40 -42.34 30.39
CA ILE A 93 21.86 -40.98 30.15
C ILE A 93 22.55 -40.47 31.41
N TYR A 94 23.82 -40.09 31.30
CA TYR A 94 24.59 -39.49 32.37
C TYR A 94 24.74 -37.99 32.14
N THR A 95 24.42 -37.19 33.14
CA THR A 95 24.66 -35.75 33.11
C THR A 95 25.70 -35.37 34.15
N PHE A 96 26.72 -34.63 33.74
CA PHE A 96 27.67 -33.99 34.65
C PHE A 96 27.16 -32.59 35.03
N THR A 97 26.91 -32.36 36.31
CA THR A 97 26.47 -31.08 36.90
C THR A 97 27.01 -31.01 38.33
N ASN A 98 27.35 -29.83 38.85
CA ASN A 98 27.82 -29.62 40.21
C ASN A 98 29.01 -30.52 40.61
N ASN A 99 29.95 -30.70 39.67
CA ASN A 99 31.08 -31.61 39.79
C ASN A 99 30.70 -33.09 40.08
N LYS A 100 29.48 -33.50 39.73
CA LYS A 100 28.96 -34.85 39.97
C LYS A 100 28.30 -35.42 38.73
N TRP A 101 28.36 -36.74 38.60
CA TRP A 101 27.64 -37.49 37.57
C TRP A 101 26.29 -37.94 38.13
N ILE A 102 25.21 -37.61 37.43
CA ILE A 102 23.86 -38.07 37.72
C ILE A 102 23.45 -39.05 36.61
N LYS A 103 22.99 -40.24 36.99
CA LYS A 103 22.51 -41.29 36.09
C LYS A 103 20.99 -41.21 35.96
N TYR A 104 20.51 -41.20 34.73
CA TYR A 104 19.11 -41.40 34.36
C TYR A 104 19.00 -42.71 33.60
N SER A 105 18.28 -43.67 34.16
CA SER A 105 18.14 -45.02 33.59
C SER A 105 16.68 -45.33 33.32
N ALA A 106 16.43 -46.04 32.23
CA ALA A 106 15.10 -46.57 31.93
C ALA A 106 14.58 -47.48 33.06
N HIS A 107 15.49 -48.20 33.74
CA HIS A 107 15.18 -49.04 34.91
C HIS A 107 14.56 -48.29 36.09
N GLN A 108 14.69 -46.97 36.15
CA GLN A 108 14.03 -46.16 37.18
C GLN A 108 12.51 -46.07 36.98
N MET A 109 12.02 -46.34 35.76
CA MET A 109 10.60 -46.32 35.41
C MET A 109 10.06 -47.70 35.07
N ASP A 110 10.86 -48.53 34.40
CA ASP A 110 10.49 -49.90 34.02
C ASP A 110 11.65 -50.85 34.32
N LYS A 111 11.48 -51.73 35.32
CA LYS A 111 12.55 -52.65 35.76
C LYS A 111 12.86 -53.76 34.77
N ASP A 112 11.92 -54.07 33.88
CA ASP A 112 12.03 -55.19 32.93
C ASP A 112 12.54 -54.73 31.56
N ILE A 113 12.84 -53.43 31.41
CA ILE A 113 13.31 -52.87 30.14
C ILE A 113 14.78 -53.22 29.88
N ASN A 114 15.05 -53.79 28.71
CA ASN A 114 16.42 -53.99 28.27
C ASN A 114 17.06 -52.63 27.97
N VAL A 115 18.14 -52.30 28.67
CA VAL A 115 18.94 -51.08 28.42
C VAL A 115 20.22 -51.46 27.69
N GLU A 116 20.52 -50.73 26.63
CA GLU A 116 21.74 -50.87 25.85
C GLU A 116 23.00 -50.64 26.71
N ASN A 117 24.09 -51.33 26.36
CA ASN A 117 25.35 -51.22 27.09
C ASN A 117 26.02 -49.84 26.90
N GLU A 118 25.67 -49.12 25.84
CA GLU A 118 26.17 -47.79 25.53
C GLU A 118 25.27 -46.71 26.16
N ALA A 119 25.90 -45.67 26.69
CA ALA A 119 25.21 -44.59 27.39
C ALA A 119 25.47 -43.23 26.72
N ILE A 120 24.55 -42.30 26.90
CA ILE A 120 24.70 -40.91 26.43
C ILE A 120 25.27 -40.08 27.57
N TYR A 121 26.32 -39.30 27.29
CA TYR A 121 26.99 -38.48 28.29
C TYR A 121 26.85 -37.00 27.96
N LEU A 122 26.26 -36.25 28.87
CA LEU A 122 25.95 -34.83 28.73
C LEU A 122 26.66 -34.00 29.81
N HIS A 123 27.04 -32.78 29.47
CA HIS A 123 27.55 -31.80 30.42
C HIS A 123 26.52 -30.67 30.56
N HIS A 124 26.00 -30.49 31.77
CA HIS A 124 25.08 -29.40 32.09
C HIS A 124 25.88 -28.20 32.60
N VAL A 125 25.98 -27.18 31.76
CA VAL A 125 26.67 -25.92 32.05
C VAL A 125 25.72 -25.01 32.82
N GLU A 126 25.84 -25.02 34.14
CA GLU A 126 24.90 -24.35 35.07
C GLU A 126 24.74 -22.85 34.82
N LYS A 127 25.86 -22.14 34.58
CA LYS A 127 25.85 -20.68 34.36
C LYS A 127 24.92 -20.25 33.21
N SER A 128 24.69 -21.13 32.23
CA SER A 128 23.87 -20.85 31.05
C SER A 128 22.68 -21.82 30.89
N SER A 129 22.45 -22.72 31.85
CA SER A 129 21.46 -23.80 31.76
C SER A 129 21.51 -24.50 30.39
N HIS A 130 22.73 -24.81 29.95
CA HIS A 130 23.03 -25.32 28.61
C HIS A 130 23.55 -26.76 28.67
N TYR A 131 23.29 -27.55 27.63
CA TYR A 131 23.74 -28.94 27.54
C TYR A 131 24.72 -29.11 26.40
N GLU A 132 25.88 -29.69 26.71
CA GLU A 132 26.88 -30.14 25.74
C GLU A 132 26.98 -31.67 25.74
N VAL A 133 27.57 -32.26 24.70
CA VAL A 133 27.80 -33.71 24.64
C VAL A 133 29.22 -34.02 25.06
N VAL A 134 29.41 -34.85 26.08
CA VAL A 134 30.74 -35.21 26.58
C VAL A 134 31.37 -36.22 25.63
N MET A 135 32.55 -35.88 25.13
CA MET A 135 33.34 -36.74 24.26
C MET A 135 34.35 -37.55 25.06
N ASN A 136 35.02 -36.92 26.05
CA ASN A 136 36.05 -37.57 26.87
C ASN A 136 35.96 -37.11 28.33
N VAL A 137 36.39 -37.98 29.25
CA VAL A 137 36.53 -37.67 30.67
C VAL A 137 37.98 -37.86 31.12
N GLU A 138 38.31 -37.26 32.25
CA GLU A 138 39.60 -37.43 32.90
C GLU A 138 39.85 -38.90 33.27
N GLY A 139 41.02 -39.41 32.85
CA GLY A 139 41.49 -40.76 33.16
C GLY A 139 40.86 -41.90 32.35
N ASN A 140 39.95 -41.67 31.40
CA ASN A 140 39.47 -42.70 30.45
C ASN A 140 38.78 -42.08 29.22
N ARG A 141 38.93 -42.73 28.05
CA ARG A 141 38.10 -42.44 26.86
C ARG A 141 36.65 -42.86 27.15
N VAL A 142 35.71 -41.94 27.03
CA VAL A 142 34.29 -42.32 26.95
C VAL A 142 34.09 -42.78 25.51
N HIS A 143 33.63 -44.01 25.29
CA HIS A 143 33.34 -44.52 23.94
C HIS A 143 32.05 -43.87 23.40
N ASN A 144 32.11 -42.57 23.14
CA ASN A 144 31.15 -41.88 22.30
C ASN A 144 31.83 -41.64 20.95
N LEU A 145 31.62 -42.61 20.04
CA LEU A 145 31.87 -42.60 18.59
C LEU A 145 33.09 -43.36 18.05
N PRO A 146 32.97 -43.93 16.82
CA PRO A 146 34.08 -44.49 16.06
C PRO A 146 35.08 -43.39 15.62
N GLU A 147 36.37 -43.64 15.80
CA GLU A 147 37.46 -42.72 15.44
C GLU A 147 37.55 -42.48 13.92
N LYS A 148 37.82 -41.22 13.53
CA LYS A 148 37.93 -40.74 12.14
C LYS A 148 39.23 -41.18 11.45
N SER A 149 39.13 -41.52 10.16
CA SER A 149 39.76 -40.83 9.01
C SER A 149 40.19 -41.81 7.91
N LYS A 150 39.53 -41.72 6.75
CA LYS A 150 40.12 -41.79 5.41
C LYS A 150 39.04 -41.42 4.38
N GLN A 151 39.54 -41.03 3.21
CA GLN A 151 38.90 -40.20 2.20
C GLN A 151 37.56 -40.75 1.68
N ILE A 152 36.82 -39.81 1.09
CA ILE A 152 35.62 -39.99 0.29
C ILE A 152 35.80 -41.18 -0.66
N GLU A 153 34.96 -42.19 -0.49
CA GLU A 153 34.40 -42.98 -1.58
C GLU A 153 33.13 -43.70 -1.07
N ASP A 154 32.20 -43.91 -1.99
CA ASP A 154 30.82 -44.39 -1.82
C ASP A 154 30.61 -45.44 -0.72
N CYS A 155 29.67 -45.20 0.19
CA CYS A 155 29.20 -46.20 1.17
C CYS A 155 27.70 -46.43 1.03
N THR A 156 27.34 -47.13 -0.05
CA THR A 156 26.22 -48.06 -0.01
C THR A 156 26.62 -49.25 0.88
N SER A 157 25.69 -49.68 1.74
CA SER A 157 25.78 -50.87 2.61
C SER A 157 26.54 -50.74 3.95
N VAL A 158 25.82 -50.39 5.01
CA VAL A 158 25.97 -51.05 6.32
C VAL A 158 24.57 -51.36 6.83
N LYS A 159 24.24 -52.66 6.83
CA LYS A 159 23.00 -53.20 7.40
C LYS A 159 23.19 -53.30 8.91
N TYR A 160 22.46 -52.51 9.69
CA TYR A 160 22.14 -52.91 11.06
C TYR A 160 20.95 -53.87 10.99
N ASP A 161 21.23 -55.13 11.31
CA ASP A 161 20.33 -56.27 11.17
C ASP A 161 19.37 -56.32 12.38
N PHE A 162 18.28 -55.55 12.31
CA PHE A 162 17.21 -55.52 13.34
C PHE A 162 16.08 -56.53 13.06
N ASP A 163 16.38 -57.61 12.32
CA ASP A 163 15.41 -58.58 11.80
C ASP A 163 15.16 -59.80 12.72
N GLN A 164 15.59 -59.74 14.00
CA GLN A 164 15.38 -60.83 14.95
C GLN A 164 14.13 -60.68 15.83
N ILE A 165 13.62 -59.47 16.07
CA ILE A 165 12.50 -59.26 17.01
C ILE A 165 11.13 -59.66 16.39
N SER A 166 11.03 -59.84 15.07
CA SER A 166 9.78 -60.27 14.41
C SER A 166 9.58 -61.79 14.36
N ARG A 167 10.52 -62.62 14.83
CA ARG A 167 10.43 -64.09 14.68
C ARG A 167 9.81 -64.82 15.87
N ASN A 168 9.63 -64.17 17.02
CA ASN A 168 9.18 -64.86 18.25
C ASN A 168 7.64 -64.93 18.45
N SER A 169 6.82 -64.85 17.39
CA SER A 169 5.35 -65.03 17.54
C SER A 169 4.80 -66.34 16.97
N CYS A 170 5.64 -67.28 16.56
CA CYS A 170 5.19 -68.63 16.20
C CYS A 170 6.09 -69.68 16.86
N THR A 171 5.72 -70.11 18.06
CA THR A 171 6.28 -71.33 18.66
C THR A 171 5.59 -72.53 18.03
N ASP A 172 6.35 -73.33 17.28
CA ASP A 172 6.10 -74.76 17.19
C ASP A 172 7.41 -75.51 17.42
N THR A 173 7.40 -76.28 18.49
CA THR A 173 8.31 -77.32 18.94
C THR A 173 9.05 -78.07 17.82
N LYS A 174 10.36 -78.24 17.99
CA LYS A 174 11.02 -79.56 18.11
C LYS A 174 12.54 -79.41 18.36
N ASN A 175 12.98 -80.03 19.44
CA ASN A 175 14.37 -80.33 19.74
C ASN A 175 14.98 -81.23 18.65
N ASN A 176 16.21 -80.96 18.23
CA ASN A 176 17.37 -81.85 18.44
C ASN A 176 18.59 -81.45 17.59
N SER A 177 19.71 -81.37 18.32
CA SER A 177 21.06 -81.85 18.00
C SER A 177 21.87 -81.37 16.77
N THR A 178 23.16 -81.25 17.08
CA THR A 178 24.35 -81.61 16.30
C THR A 178 24.98 -80.56 15.38
N LEU A 179 26.24 -80.24 15.72
CA LEU A 179 27.32 -79.77 14.84
C LEU A 179 27.15 -80.30 13.41
N LEU A 180 26.99 -79.42 12.41
CA LEU A 180 27.16 -79.77 11.01
C LEU A 180 27.79 -78.61 10.19
N ASN A 181 28.94 -78.96 9.63
CA ASN A 181 29.82 -78.40 8.59
C ASN A 181 29.33 -77.21 7.71
N GLU A 182 30.27 -76.27 7.47
CA GLU A 182 30.15 -75.03 6.70
C GLU A 182 29.67 -75.18 5.24
N THR A 183 29.79 -76.36 4.62
CA THR A 183 29.30 -76.64 3.25
C THR A 183 27.77 -76.73 3.13
N GLN A 184 27.06 -76.94 4.24
CA GLN A 184 25.60 -77.07 4.25
C GLN A 184 24.87 -75.71 4.27
N VAL A 185 25.55 -74.66 4.76
CA VAL A 185 25.01 -73.29 4.83
C VAL A 185 24.79 -72.70 3.44
N ASP A 186 25.73 -72.91 2.51
CA ASP A 186 25.70 -72.34 1.15
C ASP A 186 24.56 -72.90 0.27
N LEU A 187 24.31 -74.22 0.34
CA LEU A 187 23.19 -74.88 -0.35
C LEU A 187 21.81 -74.42 0.17
N THR A 188 21.69 -74.14 1.48
CA THR A 188 20.43 -73.67 2.06
C THR A 188 20.10 -72.23 1.66
N ASP A 189 21.09 -71.37 1.53
CA ASP A 189 20.91 -69.99 1.09
C ASP A 189 20.63 -69.89 -0.41
N LEU A 190 21.25 -70.73 -1.25
CA LEU A 190 20.89 -70.85 -2.67
C LEU A 190 19.42 -71.30 -2.85
N ARG A 191 18.97 -72.28 -2.06
CA ARG A 191 17.57 -72.76 -2.07
C ARG A 191 16.59 -71.67 -1.62
N ARG A 192 16.95 -70.88 -0.60
CA ARG A 192 16.16 -69.71 -0.16
C ARG A 192 16.10 -68.63 -1.24
N LYS A 193 17.21 -68.34 -1.93
CA LYS A 193 17.27 -67.37 -3.04
C LYS A 193 16.35 -67.81 -4.19
N ARG A 194 16.44 -69.08 -4.62
CA ARG A 194 15.56 -69.65 -5.65
C ARG A 194 14.08 -69.61 -5.24
N LYS A 195 13.76 -69.87 -3.97
CA LYS A 195 12.38 -69.76 -3.44
C LYS A 195 11.86 -68.31 -3.50
N ARG A 196 12.67 -67.32 -3.10
CA ARG A 196 12.30 -65.88 -3.18
C ARG A 196 12.05 -65.44 -4.62
N GLU A 197 12.88 -65.86 -5.57
CA GLU A 197 12.69 -65.55 -7.00
C GLU A 197 11.41 -66.19 -7.57
N LEU A 198 11.13 -67.45 -7.25
CA LEU A 198 9.87 -68.10 -7.64
C LEU A 198 8.64 -67.42 -7.03
N GLU A 199 8.76 -66.86 -5.84
CA GLU A 199 7.68 -66.12 -5.19
C GLU A 199 7.49 -64.72 -5.79
N LYS A 200 8.58 -64.03 -6.18
CA LYS A 200 8.51 -62.79 -6.96
C LYS A 200 7.84 -63.02 -8.31
N MET A 201 8.23 -64.07 -9.03
CA MET A 201 7.63 -64.44 -10.31
C MET A 201 6.13 -64.74 -10.18
N ARG A 202 5.74 -65.52 -9.16
CA ARG A 202 4.31 -65.78 -8.87
C ARG A 202 3.54 -64.51 -8.52
N TYR A 203 4.13 -63.57 -7.79
CA TYR A 203 3.50 -62.29 -7.46
C TYR A 203 3.32 -61.38 -8.69
N CYS A 204 4.28 -61.40 -9.62
CA CYS A 204 4.21 -60.61 -10.85
C CYS A 204 3.22 -61.19 -11.87
N GLN A 205 3.07 -62.51 -11.94
CA GLN A 205 2.27 -63.21 -12.97
C GLN A 205 0.82 -63.52 -12.55
N ASN A 206 0.52 -63.59 -11.25
CA ASN A 206 -0.79 -64.01 -10.77
C ASN A 206 -1.48 -62.92 -9.93
N ASP A 207 -2.52 -62.32 -10.52
CA ASP A 207 -3.29 -61.23 -9.93
C ASP A 207 -4.01 -61.62 -8.63
N ILE A 208 -4.49 -62.87 -8.52
CA ILE A 208 -5.16 -63.40 -7.33
C ILE A 208 -4.17 -63.49 -6.16
N VAL A 209 -2.97 -64.00 -6.42
CA VAL A 209 -1.90 -64.10 -5.41
C VAL A 209 -1.46 -62.71 -4.97
N ARG A 210 -1.31 -61.78 -5.90
CA ARG A 210 -0.96 -60.38 -5.63
C ARG A 210 -2.00 -59.69 -4.76
N ASP A 211 -3.28 -59.85 -5.07
CA ASP A 211 -4.36 -59.20 -4.32
C ASP A 211 -4.58 -59.84 -2.95
N LYS A 212 -4.43 -61.16 -2.83
CA LYS A 212 -4.43 -61.84 -1.52
C LYS A 212 -3.31 -61.30 -0.62
N LYS A 213 -2.11 -61.09 -1.18
CA LYS A 213 -0.97 -60.53 -0.43
C LYS A 213 -1.16 -59.05 -0.08
N LYS A 214 -1.75 -58.23 -0.98
CA LYS A 214 -2.13 -56.84 -0.67
C LYS A 214 -3.18 -56.76 0.45
N ARG A 215 -4.19 -57.64 0.44
CA ARG A 215 -5.22 -57.70 1.50
C ARG A 215 -4.61 -58.08 2.83
N SER A 216 -3.82 -59.15 2.88
CA SER A 216 -3.10 -59.56 4.08
C SER A 216 -2.21 -58.44 4.65
N CYS A 217 -1.47 -57.73 3.80
CA CYS A 217 -0.67 -56.56 4.24
C CYS A 217 -1.53 -55.42 4.81
N LYS A 218 -2.70 -55.14 4.22
CA LYS A 218 -3.64 -54.13 4.74
C LYS A 218 -4.21 -54.55 6.10
N GLU A 219 -4.56 -55.81 6.25
CA GLU A 219 -5.08 -56.37 7.49
C GLU A 219 -4.04 -56.32 8.61
N SER A 220 -2.79 -56.73 8.34
CA SER A 220 -1.68 -56.57 9.28
C SER A 220 -1.40 -55.10 9.62
N TYR A 221 -1.59 -54.17 8.68
CA TYR A 221 -1.41 -52.73 8.94
C TYR A 221 -2.47 -52.17 9.89
N TRP A 222 -3.72 -52.64 9.82
CA TRP A 222 -4.78 -52.18 10.72
C TRP A 222 -4.75 -52.87 12.08
N ASN A 223 -4.49 -54.18 12.10
CA ASN A 223 -4.63 -55.02 13.28
C ASN A 223 -3.34 -55.12 14.13
N ASN A 224 -2.17 -54.78 13.58
CA ASN A 224 -0.91 -54.80 14.31
C ASN A 224 -0.33 -53.38 14.47
N ALA A 225 -0.49 -52.82 15.67
CA ALA A 225 -0.06 -51.46 15.99
C ALA A 225 1.46 -51.25 15.88
N ILE A 226 2.27 -52.27 16.21
CA ILE A 226 3.74 -52.23 16.11
C ILE A 226 4.15 -52.20 14.63
N TYR A 227 3.57 -53.10 13.83
CA TYR A 227 3.82 -53.16 12.38
C TYR A 227 3.42 -51.85 11.68
N ARG A 228 2.26 -51.28 12.05
CA ARG A 228 1.79 -49.98 11.55
C ARG A 228 2.78 -48.86 11.88
N SER A 229 3.20 -48.77 13.13
CA SER A 229 4.15 -47.76 13.60
C SER A 229 5.50 -47.88 12.89
N LEU A 230 6.01 -49.10 12.73
CA LEU A 230 7.26 -49.37 12.01
C LEU A 230 7.16 -49.00 10.52
N LYS A 231 6.03 -49.28 9.87
CA LYS A 231 5.79 -48.88 8.47
C LYS A 231 5.73 -47.37 8.29
N ILE A 232 5.03 -46.67 9.20
CA ILE A 232 4.99 -45.20 9.20
C ILE A 232 6.39 -44.63 9.42
N TYR A 233 7.15 -45.18 10.38
CA TYR A 233 8.52 -44.74 10.65
C TYR A 233 9.43 -44.94 9.44
N LYS A 234 9.47 -46.13 8.84
CA LYS A 234 10.27 -46.41 7.63
C LYS A 234 9.89 -45.48 6.47
N GLY A 235 8.59 -45.24 6.25
CA GLY A 235 8.12 -44.29 5.24
C GLY A 235 8.53 -42.85 5.53
N SER A 236 8.46 -42.43 6.80
CA SER A 236 8.86 -41.09 7.23
C SER A 236 10.36 -40.88 7.05
N MET A 237 11.17 -41.87 7.45
CA MET A 237 12.63 -41.83 7.26
C MET A 237 13.00 -41.77 5.79
N LYS A 238 12.30 -42.53 4.94
CA LYS A 238 12.51 -42.46 3.48
C LYS A 238 12.18 -41.06 2.94
N TYR A 239 11.05 -40.48 3.35
CA TYR A 239 10.68 -39.11 2.94
C TYR A 239 11.70 -38.05 3.38
N ILE A 240 12.34 -38.22 4.54
CA ILE A 240 13.33 -37.27 5.05
C ILE A 240 14.68 -37.43 4.36
N ASN A 241 15.14 -38.67 4.18
CA ASN A 241 16.51 -38.96 3.74
C ASN A 241 16.66 -39.12 2.22
N ASP A 242 15.59 -39.46 1.51
CA ASP A 242 15.60 -39.67 0.06
C ASP A 242 14.87 -38.52 -0.64
N GLU A 243 15.66 -37.57 -1.14
CA GLU A 243 15.15 -36.40 -1.87
C GLU A 243 14.34 -36.80 -3.09
N THR A 244 14.79 -37.80 -3.85
CA THR A 244 14.14 -38.22 -5.08
C THR A 244 12.75 -38.79 -4.79
N TYR A 245 12.65 -39.62 -3.75
CA TYR A 245 11.38 -40.15 -3.28
C TYR A 245 10.45 -39.05 -2.76
N ARG A 246 11.00 -38.07 -2.04
CA ARG A 246 10.24 -36.92 -1.54
C ARG A 246 9.65 -36.10 -2.69
N GLN A 247 10.47 -35.74 -3.67
CA GLN A 247 10.04 -34.96 -4.84
C GLN A 247 9.01 -35.73 -5.67
N ASP A 248 9.23 -37.02 -5.94
CA ASP A 248 8.27 -37.87 -6.64
C ASP A 248 6.92 -37.93 -5.92
N LEU A 249 6.92 -38.05 -4.60
CA LEU A 249 5.68 -38.06 -3.81
C LEU A 249 4.95 -36.71 -3.86
N ILE A 250 5.69 -35.60 -3.76
CA ILE A 250 5.14 -34.24 -3.90
C ILE A 250 4.54 -34.07 -5.28
N GLU A 251 5.24 -34.48 -6.33
CA GLU A 251 4.81 -34.32 -7.71
C GLU A 251 3.58 -35.16 -8.02
N LYS A 252 3.54 -36.42 -7.57
CA LYS A 252 2.33 -37.26 -7.60
C LYS A 252 1.16 -36.58 -6.90
N GLY A 253 1.41 -35.93 -5.76
CA GLY A 253 0.41 -35.16 -5.03
C GLY A 253 -0.12 -33.95 -5.82
N LYS A 254 0.75 -33.21 -6.50
CA LYS A 254 0.37 -32.08 -7.38
C LYS A 254 -0.42 -32.57 -8.58
N MET A 255 0.06 -33.61 -9.27
CA MET A 255 -0.62 -34.20 -10.42
C MET A 255 -2.01 -34.68 -10.02
N LYS A 256 -2.15 -35.35 -8.88
CA LYS A 256 -3.46 -35.73 -8.36
C LYS A 256 -4.34 -34.50 -8.07
N TYR A 257 -3.80 -33.43 -7.50
CA TYR A 257 -4.57 -32.20 -7.28
C TYR A 257 -5.02 -31.52 -8.58
N ILE A 258 -4.26 -31.63 -9.67
CA ILE A 258 -4.60 -31.06 -10.98
C ILE A 258 -5.71 -31.87 -11.65
N TYR A 259 -5.56 -33.18 -11.72
CA TYR A 259 -6.40 -34.06 -12.55
C TYR A 259 -7.57 -34.71 -11.80
N ASP A 260 -7.44 -35.00 -10.50
CA ASP A 260 -8.52 -35.60 -9.69
C ASP A 260 -9.33 -34.49 -9.01
N LEU A 261 -10.50 -34.18 -9.59
CA LEU A 261 -11.41 -33.15 -9.11
C LEU A 261 -11.85 -33.39 -7.66
N ASP A 262 -12.17 -34.63 -7.33
CA ASP A 262 -12.65 -35.06 -6.02
C ASP A 262 -11.58 -34.86 -4.95
N TYR A 263 -10.35 -35.27 -5.25
CA TYR A 263 -9.21 -35.04 -4.38
C TYR A 263 -8.98 -33.54 -4.15
N ARG A 264 -9.03 -32.72 -5.21
CA ARG A 264 -8.88 -31.27 -5.11
C ARG A 264 -9.97 -30.62 -4.24
N LEU A 265 -11.23 -31.01 -4.40
CA LEU A 265 -12.33 -30.49 -3.59
C LEU A 265 -12.18 -30.86 -2.11
N ARG A 266 -11.83 -32.12 -1.82
CA ARG A 266 -11.53 -32.57 -0.45
C ARG A 266 -10.36 -31.79 0.17
N MET A 267 -9.29 -31.56 -0.59
CA MET A 267 -8.13 -30.79 -0.11
C MET A 267 -8.48 -29.33 0.15
N LYS A 268 -9.29 -28.69 -0.70
CA LYS A 268 -9.80 -27.33 -0.46
C LYS A 268 -10.66 -27.26 0.80
N LYS A 269 -11.58 -28.22 0.99
CA LYS A 269 -12.43 -28.30 2.19
C LYS A 269 -11.59 -28.48 3.45
N LYS A 270 -10.61 -29.39 3.43
CA LYS A 270 -9.69 -29.60 4.55
C LYS A 270 -8.85 -28.37 4.86
N GLY A 271 -8.39 -27.64 3.84
CA GLY A 271 -7.66 -26.39 4.01
C GLY A 271 -8.50 -25.28 4.67
N LYS A 272 -9.77 -25.14 4.26
CA LYS A 272 -10.72 -24.20 4.89
C LYS A 272 -10.97 -24.54 6.36
N LEU A 273 -11.31 -25.80 6.64
CA LEU A 273 -11.52 -26.27 8.02
C LEU A 273 -10.28 -26.03 8.88
N LYS A 274 -9.08 -26.29 8.33
CA LYS A 274 -7.84 -26.00 9.06
C LYS A 274 -7.70 -24.51 9.36
N TYR A 275 -7.96 -23.63 8.39
CA TYR A 275 -7.90 -22.18 8.62
C TYR A 275 -8.93 -21.68 9.65
N GLU A 276 -10.10 -22.31 9.70
CA GLU A 276 -11.16 -21.96 10.66
C GLU A 276 -10.81 -22.43 12.08
N MET A 277 -10.32 -23.67 12.22
CA MET A 277 -10.12 -24.34 13.51
C MET A 277 -8.74 -24.13 14.14
N ASP A 278 -7.69 -23.96 13.34
CA ASP A 278 -6.30 -23.88 13.79
C ASP A 278 -5.82 -22.42 13.70
N GLU A 279 -5.86 -21.75 14.86
CA GLU A 279 -5.49 -20.33 14.98
C GLU A 279 -4.02 -20.07 14.65
N GLU A 280 -3.11 -20.93 15.12
CA GLU A 280 -1.68 -20.82 14.82
C GLU A 280 -1.42 -20.96 13.31
N TYR A 281 -2.10 -21.90 12.64
CA TYR A 281 -2.01 -22.04 11.19
C TYR A 281 -2.55 -20.83 10.44
N ARG A 282 -3.68 -20.28 10.90
CA ARG A 282 -4.30 -19.08 10.32
C ARG A 282 -3.37 -17.87 10.43
N ASP A 283 -2.81 -17.63 11.61
CA ASP A 283 -1.94 -16.48 11.85
C ASP A 283 -0.65 -16.58 11.05
N ASN A 284 -0.02 -17.76 11.04
CA ASN A 284 1.14 -18.03 10.20
C ASN A 284 0.85 -17.81 8.70
N LEU A 285 -0.35 -18.17 8.23
CA LEU A 285 -0.74 -17.97 6.84
C LEU A 285 -0.94 -16.48 6.51
N ILE A 286 -1.57 -15.73 7.43
CA ILE A 286 -1.75 -14.28 7.32
C ILE A 286 -0.39 -13.58 7.30
N GLU A 287 0.51 -13.94 8.22
CA GLU A 287 1.84 -13.34 8.34
C GLU A 287 2.68 -13.59 7.08
N LYS A 288 2.67 -14.83 6.56
CA LYS A 288 3.30 -15.14 5.27
C LYS A 288 2.72 -14.32 4.12
N GLY A 289 1.41 -14.08 4.14
CA GLY A 289 0.72 -13.21 3.18
C GLY A 289 1.19 -11.76 3.25
N LYS A 290 1.30 -11.20 4.46
CA LYS A 290 1.80 -9.83 4.70
C LYS A 290 3.24 -9.69 4.23
N ARG A 291 4.10 -10.62 4.65
CA ARG A 291 5.51 -10.66 4.25
C ARG A 291 5.68 -10.72 2.73
N LYS A 292 4.91 -11.58 2.06
CA LYS A 292 4.90 -11.66 0.60
C LYS A 292 4.45 -10.35 -0.06
N TYR A 293 3.52 -9.63 0.53
CA TYR A 293 3.07 -8.33 0.03
C TYR A 293 4.13 -7.24 0.20
N GLU A 294 4.89 -7.27 1.29
CA GLU A 294 5.98 -6.33 1.57
C GLU A 294 7.20 -6.59 0.68
N GLU A 295 7.65 -7.84 0.59
CA GLU A 295 8.87 -8.24 -0.10
C GLU A 295 8.71 -8.34 -1.63
N ASN A 296 7.56 -8.81 -2.12
CA ASN A 296 7.38 -9.07 -3.55
C ASN A 296 6.57 -7.97 -4.23
N GLU A 297 7.27 -7.06 -4.88
CA GLU A 297 6.69 -5.90 -5.57
C GLU A 297 5.73 -6.30 -6.71
N ILE A 298 6.09 -7.30 -7.52
CA ILE A 298 5.24 -7.79 -8.62
C ILE A 298 3.92 -8.34 -8.07
N TYR A 299 3.98 -9.10 -6.98
CA TYR A 299 2.80 -9.63 -6.31
C TYR A 299 1.92 -8.50 -5.75
N ARG A 300 2.52 -7.51 -5.08
CA ARG A 300 1.84 -6.33 -4.54
C ARG A 300 1.14 -5.52 -5.64
N ALA A 301 1.85 -5.20 -6.71
CA ALA A 301 1.30 -4.45 -7.85
C ALA A 301 0.11 -5.18 -8.50
N ASN A 302 0.23 -6.49 -8.69
CA ASN A 302 -0.84 -7.32 -9.22
C ASN A 302 -2.06 -7.38 -8.29
N LEU A 303 -1.85 -7.45 -6.97
CA LEU A 303 -2.93 -7.43 -5.98
C LEU A 303 -3.68 -6.09 -6.03
N ILE A 304 -2.94 -4.97 -6.06
CA ILE A 304 -3.52 -3.63 -6.17
C ILE A 304 -4.30 -3.48 -7.48
N LYS A 305 -3.75 -3.94 -8.60
CA LYS A 305 -4.42 -3.92 -9.92
C LYS A 305 -5.74 -4.69 -9.89
N LYS A 306 -5.74 -5.89 -9.31
CA LYS A 306 -6.97 -6.69 -9.12
C LYS A 306 -7.97 -5.99 -8.21
N GLY A 307 -7.51 -5.40 -7.12
CA GLY A 307 -8.36 -4.63 -6.19
C GLY A 307 -9.02 -3.43 -6.86
N LYS A 308 -8.26 -2.64 -7.63
CA LYS A 308 -8.78 -1.50 -8.42
C LYS A 308 -9.81 -1.95 -9.46
N LYS A 309 -9.52 -3.03 -10.19
CA LYS A 309 -10.46 -3.62 -11.14
C LYS A 309 -11.77 -4.03 -10.46
N LYS A 310 -11.67 -4.75 -9.34
CA LYS A 310 -12.84 -5.18 -8.55
C LYS A 310 -13.68 -4.00 -8.04
N TYR A 311 -13.04 -2.93 -7.58
CA TYR A 311 -13.72 -1.72 -7.13
C TYR A 311 -14.46 -0.99 -8.25
N LYS A 312 -13.90 -1.00 -9.47
CA LYS A 312 -14.56 -0.42 -10.64
C LYS A 312 -15.78 -1.23 -11.09
N GLU A 313 -15.62 -2.55 -11.15
CA GLU A 313 -16.60 -3.46 -11.78
C GLU A 313 -17.72 -3.92 -10.85
N HIS A 314 -17.47 -4.08 -9.54
CA HIS A 314 -18.45 -4.62 -8.61
C HIS A 314 -19.03 -3.56 -7.68
N GLU A 315 -20.26 -3.13 -7.92
CA GLU A 315 -20.97 -2.14 -7.10
C GLU A 315 -21.03 -2.53 -5.62
N ALA A 316 -21.54 -3.73 -5.29
CA ALA A 316 -21.67 -4.17 -3.90
C ALA A 316 -20.33 -4.12 -3.12
N TYR A 317 -19.23 -4.47 -3.79
CA TYR A 317 -17.90 -4.36 -3.20
C TYR A 317 -17.50 -2.90 -2.99
N ARG A 318 -17.72 -2.04 -4.00
CA ARG A 318 -17.46 -0.60 -3.90
C ARG A 318 -18.26 0.05 -2.77
N SER A 319 -19.57 -0.18 -2.70
CA SER A 319 -20.42 0.37 -1.65
C SER A 319 -19.94 -0.08 -0.26
N SER A 320 -19.64 -1.37 -0.08
CA SER A 320 -19.10 -1.89 1.19
C SER A 320 -17.76 -1.24 1.58
N MET A 321 -16.87 -1.04 0.62
CA MET A 321 -15.58 -0.38 0.86
C MET A 321 -15.75 1.09 1.24
N ILE A 322 -16.68 1.81 0.63
CA ILE A 322 -17.02 3.20 0.99
C ILE A 322 -17.56 3.24 2.42
N THR A 323 -18.49 2.36 2.78
CA THR A 323 -19.06 2.29 4.14
C THR A 323 -17.98 2.04 5.19
N LYS A 324 -17.09 1.06 4.96
CA LYS A 324 -15.96 0.79 5.85
C LYS A 324 -15.01 1.98 5.96
N GLY A 325 -14.77 2.68 4.85
CA GLY A 325 -13.97 3.90 4.85
C GLY A 325 -14.57 5.01 5.70
N LYS A 326 -15.90 5.23 5.59
CA LYS A 326 -16.64 6.21 6.41
C LYS A 326 -16.59 5.86 7.89
N GLN A 327 -16.89 4.60 8.24
CA GLN A 327 -16.79 4.11 9.62
C GLN A 327 -15.39 4.30 10.20
N LYS A 328 -14.35 3.99 9.41
CA LYS A 328 -12.97 4.19 9.84
C LYS A 328 -12.66 5.67 10.10
N TYR A 329 -13.16 6.58 9.26
CA TYR A 329 -12.98 8.03 9.43
C TYR A 329 -13.72 8.57 10.66
N GLU A 330 -14.89 8.02 10.96
CA GLU A 330 -15.70 8.41 12.12
C GLU A 330 -15.09 7.91 13.44
N VAL A 331 -14.70 6.64 13.51
CA VAL A 331 -14.23 6.01 14.75
C VAL A 331 -12.76 6.30 15.04
N ASN A 332 -11.90 6.34 14.03
CA ASN A 332 -10.46 6.46 14.24
C ASN A 332 -9.99 7.91 14.09
N GLU A 333 -9.76 8.56 15.22
CA GLU A 333 -9.35 9.96 15.29
C GLU A 333 -7.99 10.25 14.63
N THR A 334 -6.98 9.38 14.82
CA THR A 334 -5.66 9.57 14.19
C THR A 334 -5.74 9.44 12.67
N TYR A 335 -6.53 8.49 12.17
CA TYR A 335 -6.81 8.35 10.75
C TYR A 335 -7.54 9.58 10.20
N ARG A 336 -8.54 10.10 10.92
CA ARG A 336 -9.28 11.30 10.55
C ARG A 336 -8.36 12.52 10.45
N ALA A 337 -7.55 12.78 11.48
CA ALA A 337 -6.60 13.89 11.51
C ALA A 337 -5.63 13.83 10.32
N ASN A 338 -5.01 12.66 10.08
CA ASN A 338 -4.10 12.43 8.95
C ASN A 338 -4.78 12.65 7.59
N MET A 339 -6.04 12.26 7.44
CA MET A 339 -6.80 12.46 6.21
C MET A 339 -7.13 13.94 5.98
N ILE A 340 -7.44 14.70 7.04
CA ILE A 340 -7.66 16.15 6.98
C ILE A 340 -6.36 16.85 6.59
N GLU A 341 -5.25 16.51 7.23
CA GLU A 341 -3.93 17.09 6.96
C GLU A 341 -3.50 16.85 5.50
N LYS A 342 -3.61 15.61 5.00
CA LYS A 342 -3.37 15.30 3.58
C LYS A 342 -4.26 16.12 2.65
N GLY A 343 -5.51 16.35 3.05
CA GLY A 343 -6.45 17.18 2.30
C GLY A 343 -6.01 18.65 2.23
N LYS A 344 -5.55 19.22 3.36
CA LYS A 344 -5.02 20.59 3.44
C LYS A 344 -3.75 20.75 2.61
N LYS A 345 -2.78 19.85 2.81
CA LYS A 345 -1.53 19.83 2.05
C LYS A 345 -1.79 19.75 0.55
N LYS A 346 -2.70 18.87 0.11
CA LYS A 346 -3.09 18.79 -1.30
C LYS A 346 -3.72 20.09 -1.80
N TYR A 347 -4.54 20.77 -1.00
CA TYR A 347 -5.14 22.05 -1.39
C TYR A 347 -4.12 23.19 -1.49
N GLU A 348 -3.06 23.15 -0.68
CA GLU A 348 -1.96 24.13 -0.72
C GLU A 348 -1.02 23.89 -1.90
N GLU A 349 -0.68 22.63 -2.18
CA GLU A 349 0.32 22.27 -3.20
C GLU A 349 -0.27 22.14 -4.62
N ASP A 350 -1.49 21.63 -4.77
CA ASP A 350 -2.09 21.32 -6.08
C ASP A 350 -3.08 22.42 -6.49
N GLU A 351 -2.61 23.34 -7.34
CA GLU A 351 -3.41 24.47 -7.84
C GLU A 351 -4.66 24.01 -8.61
N THR A 352 -4.56 22.93 -9.39
CA THR A 352 -5.70 22.41 -10.16
C THR A 352 -6.79 21.89 -9.24
N TYR A 353 -6.40 21.19 -8.18
CA TYR A 353 -7.31 20.68 -7.16
C TYR A 353 -7.94 21.82 -6.34
N ARG A 354 -7.16 22.83 -5.99
CA ARG A 354 -7.65 24.04 -5.32
C ARG A 354 -8.68 24.78 -6.16
N ASN A 355 -8.39 25.04 -7.43
CA ASN A 355 -9.32 25.71 -8.34
C ASN A 355 -10.61 24.90 -8.54
N TYR A 356 -10.49 23.58 -8.71
CA TYR A 356 -11.65 22.68 -8.76
C TYR A 356 -12.53 22.79 -7.51
N LYS A 357 -11.92 22.82 -6.31
CA LYS A 357 -12.66 22.94 -5.05
C LYS A 357 -13.35 24.29 -4.90
N ILE A 358 -12.70 25.39 -5.29
CA ILE A 358 -13.29 26.74 -5.28
C ILE A 358 -14.50 26.80 -6.21
N VAL A 359 -14.35 26.36 -7.47
CA VAL A 359 -15.44 26.37 -8.46
C VAL A 359 -16.62 25.52 -7.99
N LYS A 360 -16.34 24.31 -7.50
CA LYS A 360 -17.39 23.43 -6.96
C LYS A 360 -18.09 24.03 -5.74
N GLY A 361 -17.33 24.71 -4.87
CA GLY A 361 -17.88 25.42 -3.71
C GLY A 361 -18.80 26.57 -4.11
N LYS A 362 -18.38 27.41 -5.07
CA LYS A 362 -19.21 28.49 -5.63
C LYS A 362 -20.51 27.97 -6.23
N LYS A 363 -20.39 26.95 -7.09
CA LYS A 363 -21.55 26.28 -7.69
C LYS A 363 -22.52 25.75 -6.64
N LYS A 364 -22.00 25.08 -5.60
CA LYS A 364 -22.83 24.58 -4.50
C LYS A 364 -23.54 25.72 -3.74
N TYR A 365 -22.86 26.84 -3.51
CA TYR A 365 -23.44 28.01 -2.85
C TYR A 365 -24.56 28.66 -3.68
N GLU A 366 -24.44 28.67 -5.00
CA GLU A 366 -25.47 29.16 -5.91
C GLU A 366 -26.69 28.22 -5.94
N GLU A 367 -26.45 26.91 -6.06
CA GLU A 367 -27.50 25.91 -6.29
C GLU A 367 -28.22 25.44 -5.01
N ASP A 368 -27.52 25.31 -3.89
CA ASP A 368 -28.05 24.73 -2.65
C ASP A 368 -28.37 25.85 -1.63
N GLU A 369 -29.66 26.15 -1.50
CA GLU A 369 -30.17 27.20 -0.61
C GLU A 369 -29.86 26.92 0.87
N THR A 370 -29.94 25.66 1.31
CA THR A 370 -29.64 25.29 2.70
C THR A 370 -28.16 25.48 3.01
N TYR A 371 -27.29 25.09 2.08
CA TYR A 371 -25.86 25.28 2.20
C TYR A 371 -25.49 26.78 2.21
N ARG A 372 -26.14 27.58 1.37
CA ARG A 372 -25.97 29.04 1.33
C ARG A 372 -26.37 29.69 2.65
N ALA A 373 -27.57 29.38 3.16
CA ALA A 373 -28.06 29.92 4.43
C ALA A 373 -27.11 29.58 5.60
N ASN A 374 -26.72 28.30 5.72
CA ASN A 374 -25.77 27.86 6.74
C ASN A 374 -24.40 28.53 6.62
N THR A 375 -23.92 28.74 5.40
CA THR A 375 -22.63 29.43 5.17
C THR A 375 -22.69 30.89 5.61
N ILE A 376 -23.80 31.59 5.34
CA ILE A 376 -24.02 32.97 5.80
C ILE A 376 -24.11 33.02 7.33
N GLU A 377 -24.88 32.10 7.94
CA GLU A 377 -25.04 32.04 9.39
C GLU A 377 -23.70 31.78 10.09
N ASN A 378 -22.93 30.81 9.62
CA ASN A 378 -21.59 30.52 10.15
C ASN A 378 -20.65 31.71 9.97
N GLY A 379 -20.77 32.43 8.85
CA GLY A 379 -20.01 33.67 8.62
C GLY A 379 -20.35 34.77 9.63
N LYS A 380 -21.63 34.95 9.95
CA LYS A 380 -22.10 35.91 10.97
C LYS A 380 -21.58 35.53 12.36
N LYS A 381 -21.78 34.29 12.79
CA LYS A 381 -21.26 33.78 14.07
C LYS A 381 -19.75 33.99 14.18
N LYS A 382 -19.00 33.64 13.12
CA LYS A 382 -17.56 33.86 13.09
C LYS A 382 -17.18 35.34 13.20
N TYR A 383 -17.92 36.24 12.55
CA TYR A 383 -17.68 37.68 12.67
C TYR A 383 -17.99 38.23 14.07
N GLU A 384 -18.94 37.64 14.79
CA GLU A 384 -19.28 38.00 16.18
C GLU A 384 -18.25 37.45 17.18
N GLU A 385 -17.79 36.21 16.99
CA GLU A 385 -16.96 35.49 17.95
C GLU A 385 -15.44 35.70 17.75
N ASP A 386 -14.96 35.79 16.51
CA ASP A 386 -13.53 35.85 16.17
C ASP A 386 -13.11 37.29 15.83
N GLU A 387 -12.42 37.92 16.80
CA GLU A 387 -11.96 39.31 16.68
C GLU A 387 -10.97 39.53 15.54
N ILE A 388 -10.05 38.59 15.31
CA ILE A 388 -9.05 38.66 14.24
C ILE A 388 -9.77 38.61 12.89
N TYR A 389 -10.70 37.68 12.74
CA TYR A 389 -11.51 37.58 11.52
C TYR A 389 -12.34 38.83 11.26
N ARG A 390 -12.98 39.39 12.31
CA ARG A 390 -13.75 40.63 12.22
C ARG A 390 -12.90 41.81 11.75
N ASN A 391 -11.73 42.02 12.35
CA ASN A 391 -10.83 43.11 11.99
C ASN A 391 -10.34 42.99 10.54
N ASN A 392 -9.93 41.80 10.11
CA ASN A 392 -9.54 41.54 8.71
C ASN A 392 -10.68 41.82 7.71
N MET A 393 -11.93 41.53 8.09
CA MET A 393 -13.08 41.81 7.24
C MET A 393 -13.38 43.32 7.18
N ILE A 394 -13.21 44.06 8.27
CA ILE A 394 -13.33 45.53 8.29
C ILE A 394 -12.26 46.16 7.41
N GLU A 395 -11.01 45.72 7.52
CA GLU A 395 -9.88 46.20 6.72
C GLU A 395 -10.14 46.00 5.22
N LYS A 396 -10.58 44.80 4.80
CA LYS A 396 -10.96 44.54 3.40
C LYS A 396 -12.08 45.45 2.88
N VAL A 397 -13.04 45.80 3.74
CA VAL A 397 -14.10 46.74 3.38
C VAL A 397 -13.55 48.15 3.24
N GLN A 398 -12.62 48.56 4.10
CA GLN A 398 -11.95 49.86 4.02
C GLN A 398 -11.09 49.97 2.77
N GLU A 399 -10.32 48.93 2.44
CA GLU A 399 -9.51 48.84 1.22
C GLU A 399 -10.37 48.92 -0.04
N LYS A 400 -11.50 48.20 -0.09
CA LYS A 400 -12.45 48.33 -1.20
C LYS A 400 -13.01 49.74 -1.32
N ARG A 401 -13.29 50.40 -0.20
CA ARG A 401 -13.79 51.78 -0.18
C ARG A 401 -12.72 52.78 -0.62
N SER A 402 -11.45 52.59 -0.25
CA SER A 402 -10.36 53.45 -0.73
C SER A 402 -10.14 53.30 -2.23
N LEU A 403 -10.10 52.06 -2.74
CA LEU A 403 -10.04 51.80 -4.18
C LEU A 403 -11.20 52.46 -4.94
N PHE A 404 -12.41 52.37 -4.41
CA PHE A 404 -13.57 53.01 -5.04
C PHE A 404 -13.50 54.54 -5.02
N LYS A 405 -12.91 55.14 -3.98
CA LYS A 405 -12.67 56.59 -3.92
C LYS A 405 -11.66 57.05 -4.97
N VAL A 406 -10.59 56.28 -5.17
CA VAL A 406 -9.57 56.55 -6.21
C VAL A 406 -10.20 56.47 -7.60
N ALA A 407 -10.93 55.38 -7.89
CA ALA A 407 -11.63 55.25 -9.17
C ALA A 407 -12.63 56.39 -9.42
N LYS A 408 -13.30 56.88 -8.36
CA LYS A 408 -14.20 58.03 -8.46
C LYS A 408 -13.46 59.33 -8.76
N SER A 409 -12.33 59.59 -8.09
CA SER A 409 -11.52 60.79 -8.38
C SER A 409 -10.98 60.77 -9.81
N ASP A 410 -10.58 59.61 -10.32
CA ASP A 410 -10.09 59.49 -11.70
C ASP A 410 -11.20 59.82 -12.71
N ILE A 411 -12.43 59.35 -12.45
CA ILE A 411 -13.60 59.69 -13.26
C ILE A 411 -13.90 61.19 -13.19
N ASP A 412 -13.84 61.81 -12.01
CA ASP A 412 -14.08 63.25 -11.84
C ASP A 412 -13.01 64.11 -12.56
N VAL A 413 -11.74 63.68 -12.55
CA VAL A 413 -10.66 64.30 -13.32
C VAL A 413 -10.93 64.21 -14.82
N VAL A 414 -11.34 63.05 -15.32
CA VAL A 414 -11.71 62.89 -16.74
C VAL A 414 -12.88 63.80 -17.12
N ILE A 415 -13.91 63.90 -16.28
CA ILE A 415 -15.07 64.78 -16.52
C ILE A 415 -14.65 66.25 -16.58
N THR A 416 -13.76 66.69 -15.68
CA THR A 416 -13.25 68.07 -15.67
C THR A 416 -12.37 68.38 -16.88
N MET A 417 -11.51 67.46 -17.32
CA MET A 417 -10.73 67.63 -18.55
C MET A 417 -11.64 67.77 -19.78
N ILE A 418 -12.69 66.95 -19.90
CA ILE A 418 -13.69 67.06 -20.97
C ILE A 418 -14.37 68.42 -20.94
N ALA A 419 -14.75 68.91 -19.76
CA ALA A 419 -15.37 70.23 -19.61
C ALA A 419 -14.43 71.36 -20.06
N VAL A 420 -13.16 71.35 -19.63
CA VAL A 420 -12.16 72.37 -20.01
C VAL A 420 -11.91 72.37 -21.52
N HIS A 421 -11.74 71.19 -22.13
CA HIS A 421 -11.58 71.10 -23.57
C HIS A 421 -12.80 71.63 -24.32
N SER A 422 -14.02 71.32 -23.87
CA SER A 422 -15.25 71.81 -24.50
C SER A 422 -15.34 73.34 -24.49
N VAL A 423 -14.91 74.01 -23.41
CA VAL A 423 -14.87 75.48 -23.31
C VAL A 423 -13.82 76.08 -24.26
N SER A 424 -12.63 75.49 -24.33
CA SER A 424 -11.56 75.92 -25.24
C SER A 424 -11.98 75.82 -26.71
N LEU A 425 -12.68 74.74 -27.08
CA LEU A 425 -13.23 74.55 -28.42
C LEU A 425 -14.30 75.59 -28.76
N ILE A 426 -15.21 75.88 -27.84
CA ILE A 426 -16.22 76.94 -28.01
C ILE A 426 -15.53 78.30 -28.19
N ALA A 427 -14.54 78.63 -27.35
CA ALA A 427 -13.79 79.89 -27.46
C ALA A 427 -13.06 80.01 -28.81
N THR A 428 -12.46 78.92 -29.29
CA THR A 428 -11.79 78.87 -30.60
C THR A 428 -12.79 79.06 -31.74
N ALA A 429 -13.96 78.43 -31.67
CA ALA A 429 -15.02 78.60 -32.66
C ALA A 429 -15.55 80.04 -32.70
N VAL A 430 -15.70 80.69 -31.53
CA VAL A 430 -16.08 82.10 -31.43
C VAL A 430 -15.00 83.01 -32.03
N ALA A 431 -13.72 82.78 -31.70
CA ALA A 431 -12.61 83.54 -32.26
C ALA A 431 -12.53 83.41 -33.79
N ILE A 432 -12.69 82.21 -34.34
CA ILE A 432 -12.75 81.99 -35.81
C ILE A 432 -13.94 82.76 -36.42
N LYS A 433 -15.11 82.76 -35.77
CA LYS A 433 -16.28 83.50 -36.25
C LYS A 433 -16.07 85.00 -36.21
N LEU A 434 -15.42 85.53 -35.18
CA LEU A 434 -15.04 86.95 -35.08
C LEU A 434 -14.03 87.34 -36.16
N ILE A 435 -13.01 86.51 -36.40
CA ILE A 435 -12.00 86.72 -37.46
C ILE A 435 -12.64 86.68 -38.85
N LYS A 436 -13.60 85.78 -39.09
CA LYS A 436 -14.35 85.72 -40.36
C LYS A 436 -15.25 86.94 -40.58
N ASN A 437 -15.79 87.52 -39.52
CA ASN A 437 -16.63 88.72 -39.61
C ASN A 437 -15.80 90.01 -39.72
N SER A 438 -14.55 90.02 -39.29
CA SER A 438 -13.59 91.12 -39.52
C SER A 438 -12.88 90.96 -40.87
N ALA A 439 -13.63 90.98 -41.97
CA ALA A 439 -13.05 91.04 -43.30
C ALA A 439 -12.46 92.43 -43.57
N THR A 440 -11.15 92.62 -43.30
CA THR A 440 -10.22 93.52 -44.02
C THR A 440 -8.81 93.52 -43.39
N ILE A 441 -8.11 92.38 -43.35
CA ILE A 441 -6.65 92.37 -43.23
C ILE A 441 -6.08 91.18 -44.04
N PRO A 442 -5.12 91.38 -44.95
CA PRO A 442 -4.46 90.28 -45.65
C PRO A 442 -3.37 89.66 -44.75
N MET A 443 -3.56 88.42 -44.29
CA MET A 443 -2.49 87.66 -43.64
C MET A 443 -1.82 86.69 -44.61
N ARG A 444 -0.49 86.74 -44.59
CA ARG A 444 0.46 85.88 -45.29
C ARG A 444 0.15 84.39 -45.07
N ILE A 445 0.07 83.65 -46.17
CA ILE A 445 -0.08 82.19 -46.20
C ILE A 445 1.22 81.56 -45.68
N TYR A 446 1.19 80.97 -44.48
CA TYR A 446 2.17 79.94 -44.09
C TYR A 446 1.71 78.59 -44.62
N SER A 447 2.65 77.74 -45.06
CA SER A 447 2.34 76.47 -45.72
C SER A 447 1.67 75.47 -44.77
N LYS A 448 0.76 74.64 -45.32
CA LYS A 448 -0.06 73.62 -44.62
C LYS A 448 0.73 72.66 -43.71
N ASN A 449 2.03 72.46 -43.95
CA ASN A 449 2.82 71.43 -43.27
C ASN A 449 3.38 71.88 -41.91
N GLU A 450 3.70 73.16 -41.72
CA GLU A 450 4.31 73.64 -40.47
C GLU A 450 3.31 73.74 -39.31
N GLN A 451 2.04 74.08 -39.59
CA GLN A 451 0.99 74.14 -38.57
C GLN A 451 0.47 72.77 -38.11
N GLN A 452 0.57 71.73 -38.96
CA GLN A 452 0.14 70.38 -38.61
C GLN A 452 1.14 69.65 -37.70
N VAL A 453 2.44 69.93 -37.84
CA VAL A 453 3.50 69.32 -37.02
C VAL A 453 3.54 69.93 -35.62
N ALA A 454 3.46 71.26 -35.50
CA ALA A 454 3.53 71.96 -34.22
C ALA A 454 2.35 71.67 -33.27
N ILE A 455 1.17 71.31 -33.80
CA ILE A 455 -0.01 70.94 -32.99
C ILE A 455 -0.01 69.44 -32.66
N LYS A 456 0.49 68.58 -33.58
CA LYS A 456 0.66 67.15 -33.30
C LYS A 456 1.64 66.92 -32.15
N GLU A 457 2.77 67.61 -32.12
CA GLU A 457 3.79 67.43 -31.07
C GLU A 457 3.33 67.94 -29.70
N ARG A 458 2.58 69.04 -29.65
CA ARG A 458 2.11 69.65 -28.38
C ARG A 458 0.95 68.91 -27.72
N VAL A 459 0.15 68.16 -28.50
CA VAL A 459 -0.96 67.34 -27.97
C VAL A 459 -0.46 65.96 -27.53
N TYR A 460 0.59 65.43 -28.17
CA TYR A 460 1.17 64.13 -27.78
C TYR A 460 2.05 64.21 -26.53
N SER A 461 2.79 65.31 -26.30
CA SER A 461 3.73 65.39 -25.17
C SER A 461 3.10 65.69 -23.81
N VAL A 462 1.83 66.09 -23.75
CA VAL A 462 1.14 66.45 -22.48
C VAL A 462 0.38 65.24 -21.90
N VAL A 463 0.28 64.13 -22.63
CA VAL A 463 -0.64 63.03 -22.29
C VAL A 463 0.10 61.74 -21.88
N PHE A 464 1.38 61.59 -22.15
CA PHE A 464 2.10 60.34 -21.88
C PHE A 464 3.43 60.60 -21.19
N ASP A 465 3.45 60.38 -19.88
CA ASP A 465 4.65 60.03 -19.13
C ASP A 465 4.37 58.70 -18.40
N ASP A 466 5.29 57.77 -18.57
CA ASP A 466 5.19 56.34 -18.27
C ASP A 466 4.93 56.02 -16.80
N GLN A 467 3.90 55.22 -16.49
CA GLN A 467 3.92 54.17 -15.44
C GLN A 467 2.93 53.04 -15.77
N TYR A 468 3.46 51.91 -16.23
CA TYR A 468 2.74 50.63 -16.28
C TYR A 468 3.01 49.86 -14.99
N ASP A 469 1.96 49.29 -14.39
CA ASP A 469 2.09 48.31 -13.30
C ASP A 469 1.12 47.12 -13.49
N GLU A 470 1.59 45.93 -13.12
CA GLU A 470 1.24 44.61 -13.68
C GLU A 470 -0.06 43.93 -13.19
N ASN A 471 -1.16 44.64 -12.92
CA ASN A 471 -2.42 43.98 -12.50
C ASN A 471 -3.65 44.48 -13.27
N GLY A 472 -3.67 44.17 -14.58
CA GLY A 472 -4.77 44.47 -15.51
C GLY A 472 -5.81 43.36 -15.57
N ASP A 473 -7.08 43.74 -15.42
CA ASP A 473 -8.24 42.98 -15.93
C ASP A 473 -9.54 43.80 -15.78
N PHE A 474 -9.63 44.73 -14.82
CA PHE A 474 -10.79 45.63 -14.67
C PHE A 474 -10.57 47.03 -15.27
N TYR A 475 -9.33 47.52 -15.27
CA TYR A 475 -8.97 48.82 -15.84
C TYR A 475 -8.94 48.83 -17.38
N ASP A 476 -8.71 47.68 -18.03
CA ASP A 476 -8.63 47.60 -19.49
C ASP A 476 -9.99 47.85 -20.16
N MET A 477 -11.09 47.34 -19.59
CA MET A 477 -12.43 47.49 -20.20
C MET A 477 -12.98 48.92 -20.08
N LEU A 478 -12.70 49.58 -18.96
CA LEU A 478 -13.08 50.97 -18.71
C LEU A 478 -12.15 51.95 -19.44
N GLY A 479 -10.85 51.66 -19.45
CA GLY A 479 -9.83 52.38 -20.22
C GLY A 479 -10.13 52.35 -21.71
N ASP A 480 -10.42 51.18 -22.28
CA ASP A 480 -10.75 51.06 -23.71
C ASP A 480 -12.07 51.75 -24.07
N SER A 481 -13.08 51.69 -23.21
CA SER A 481 -14.35 52.40 -23.44
C SER A 481 -14.19 53.92 -23.37
N LEU A 482 -13.41 54.43 -22.42
CA LEU A 482 -13.09 55.85 -22.29
C LEU A 482 -12.20 56.33 -23.44
N MET A 483 -11.20 55.56 -23.83
CA MET A 483 -10.32 55.88 -24.97
C MET A 483 -11.10 55.87 -26.29
N ASN A 484 -12.05 54.96 -26.46
CA ASN A 484 -12.96 54.96 -27.60
C ASN A 484 -13.88 56.19 -27.60
N LEU A 485 -14.36 56.63 -26.44
CA LEU A 485 -15.15 57.85 -26.32
C LEU A 485 -14.32 59.10 -26.66
N PHE A 486 -13.09 59.20 -26.15
CA PHE A 486 -12.16 60.29 -26.49
C PHE A 486 -11.82 60.33 -27.98
N ARG A 487 -11.55 59.18 -28.61
CA ARG A 487 -11.33 59.08 -30.06
C ARG A 487 -12.55 59.58 -30.84
N ARG A 488 -13.77 59.16 -30.46
CA ARG A 488 -15.02 59.61 -31.10
C ARG A 488 -15.27 61.10 -30.95
N ILE A 489 -15.08 61.66 -29.75
CA ILE A 489 -15.21 63.10 -29.50
C ILE A 489 -14.18 63.87 -30.34
N THR A 490 -12.93 63.42 -30.39
CA THR A 490 -11.88 64.06 -31.18
C THR A 490 -12.20 64.06 -32.68
N VAL A 491 -12.74 62.95 -33.20
CA VAL A 491 -13.19 62.85 -34.59
C VAL A 491 -14.34 63.83 -34.87
N HIS A 492 -15.35 63.91 -34.01
CA HIS A 492 -16.45 64.85 -34.19
C HIS A 492 -16.00 66.32 -34.11
N LEU A 493 -15.04 66.63 -33.26
CA LEU A 493 -14.46 67.99 -33.16
C LEU A 493 -13.63 68.35 -34.39
N LEU A 494 -12.90 67.38 -34.97
CA LEU A 494 -12.22 67.55 -36.24
C LEU A 494 -13.22 67.76 -37.39
N GLN A 495 -14.31 66.99 -37.43
CA GLN A 495 -15.39 67.17 -38.41
C GLN A 495 -16.02 68.55 -38.31
N PHE A 496 -16.34 69.01 -37.11
CA PHE A 496 -16.91 70.33 -36.87
C PHE A 496 -15.95 71.46 -37.29
N ARG A 497 -14.64 71.29 -37.05
CA ARG A 497 -13.60 72.23 -37.52
C ARG A 497 -13.51 72.27 -39.05
N CYS A 498 -13.56 71.13 -39.74
CA CYS A 498 -13.53 71.08 -41.20
C CYS A 498 -14.77 71.73 -41.83
N ILE A 499 -15.96 71.52 -41.25
CA ILE A 499 -17.20 72.19 -41.64
C ILE A 499 -17.07 73.71 -41.46
N LEU A 500 -16.57 74.17 -40.30
CA LEU A 500 -16.37 75.60 -40.03
C LEU A 500 -15.33 76.25 -40.95
N LEU A 501 -14.37 75.51 -41.49
CA LEU A 501 -13.31 76.01 -42.36
C LEU A 501 -13.63 75.83 -43.86
N ASN A 502 -14.79 75.29 -44.24
CA ASN A 502 -15.14 74.92 -45.63
C ASN A 502 -14.05 74.04 -46.29
N GLN A 503 -13.49 73.11 -45.54
CA GLN A 503 -12.52 72.14 -46.04
C GLN A 503 -13.16 70.75 -46.15
N SER A 504 -12.86 70.03 -47.23
CA SER A 504 -13.30 68.64 -47.40
C SER A 504 -12.64 67.72 -46.36
N PHE A 505 -13.44 66.86 -45.74
CA PHE A 505 -12.95 65.86 -44.78
C PHE A 505 -12.32 64.70 -45.55
N PRO A 506 -11.09 64.26 -45.24
CA PRO A 506 -10.57 63.02 -45.81
C PRO A 506 -11.31 61.83 -45.17
N GLU A 507 -11.86 60.94 -46.00
CA GLU A 507 -12.42 59.67 -45.53
C GLU A 507 -11.32 58.83 -44.86
N ILE A 508 -11.40 58.67 -43.55
CA ILE A 508 -10.57 57.73 -42.81
C ILE A 508 -11.42 56.49 -42.56
N SER A 509 -11.30 55.48 -43.42
CA SER A 509 -11.87 54.15 -43.16
C SER A 509 -10.90 53.34 -42.29
N TYR A 510 -11.31 52.99 -41.08
CA TYR A 510 -10.59 51.99 -40.29
C TYR A 510 -11.13 50.60 -40.66
N SER A 511 -10.33 49.79 -41.34
CA SER A 511 -10.58 48.35 -41.49
C SER A 511 -9.78 47.60 -40.44
N PHE A 512 -10.45 46.76 -39.65
CA PHE A 512 -9.81 45.81 -38.74
C PHE A 512 -9.50 44.53 -39.51
N ARG A 513 -8.21 44.16 -39.66
CA ARG A 513 -7.79 42.79 -39.97
C ARG A 513 -7.44 42.10 -38.66
N PHE A 514 -8.11 40.99 -38.38
CA PHE A 514 -7.61 40.00 -37.43
C PHE A 514 -6.75 39.01 -38.22
N GLU A 515 -5.47 38.89 -37.87
CA GLU A 515 -4.65 37.75 -38.29
C GLU A 515 -5.04 36.55 -37.41
N ASP A 516 -5.66 35.55 -38.03
CA ASP A 516 -5.91 34.24 -37.46
C ASP A 516 -4.61 33.43 -37.51
N ASP A 517 -4.09 33.01 -36.35
CA ASP A 517 -3.19 31.85 -36.31
C ASP A 517 -3.45 30.93 -35.10
N GLN A 518 -3.75 29.68 -35.46
CA GLN A 518 -3.62 28.42 -34.72
C GLN A 518 -4.47 28.21 -33.44
N VAL A 519 -5.61 27.54 -33.63
CA VAL A 519 -6.39 26.83 -32.60
C VAL A 519 -6.13 25.32 -32.69
N PRO A 520 -6.03 24.60 -31.56
CA PRO A 520 -6.63 23.27 -31.46
C PRO A 520 -7.74 23.20 -30.40
N THR A 521 -8.94 23.02 -30.94
CA THR A 521 -10.17 22.39 -30.43
C THR A 521 -10.21 21.86 -28.98
N THR A 522 -11.18 22.34 -28.17
CA THR A 522 -12.36 21.55 -27.69
C THR A 522 -13.34 22.37 -26.83
N SER A 523 -14.62 22.32 -27.24
CA SER A 523 -15.90 22.52 -26.53
C SER A 523 -16.15 23.70 -25.55
N THR A 524 -17.24 24.42 -25.86
CA THR A 524 -17.82 25.69 -25.35
C THR A 524 -18.24 25.69 -23.86
N PRO A 525 -18.39 26.86 -23.18
CA PRO A 525 -19.51 27.79 -23.41
C PRO A 525 -19.13 29.30 -23.32
N LEU A 526 -18.44 29.85 -24.33
CA LEU A 526 -18.29 31.31 -24.50
C LEU A 526 -19.40 31.95 -25.36
N LYS A 527 -20.24 31.15 -26.03
CA LYS A 527 -21.28 31.65 -26.96
C LYS A 527 -22.52 32.28 -26.30
N GLN A 528 -22.72 32.13 -24.99
CA GLN A 528 -23.86 32.74 -24.30
C GLN A 528 -23.58 34.13 -23.69
N LYS A 529 -22.32 34.49 -23.43
CA LYS A 529 -21.97 35.84 -22.97
C LYS A 529 -21.92 36.88 -24.10
N LEU A 530 -21.62 36.46 -25.32
CA LEU A 530 -21.61 37.34 -26.50
C LEU A 530 -23.00 37.76 -27.00
N ARG A 531 -24.08 37.02 -26.65
CA ARG A 531 -25.45 37.43 -27.03
C ARG A 531 -26.02 38.55 -26.16
N LYS A 532 -25.56 38.77 -24.93
CA LYS A 532 -26.07 39.87 -24.08
C LYS A 532 -25.44 41.23 -24.39
N GLY A 533 -24.22 41.26 -24.94
CA GLY A 533 -23.57 42.51 -25.39
C GLY A 533 -24.13 43.05 -26.71
N VAL A 534 -24.63 42.18 -27.61
CA VAL A 534 -25.16 42.57 -28.92
C VAL A 534 -26.53 43.25 -28.81
N TYR A 535 -27.39 42.86 -27.85
CA TYR A 535 -28.70 43.50 -27.64
C TYR A 535 -28.63 44.93 -27.09
N MET A 536 -27.50 45.34 -26.47
CA MET A 536 -27.27 46.74 -26.08
C MET A 536 -26.86 47.60 -27.29
N CYS A 537 -26.16 47.02 -28.26
CA CYS A 537 -25.69 47.75 -29.45
C CYS A 537 -26.83 48.07 -30.42
N ASP A 538 -27.76 47.13 -30.62
CA ASP A 538 -28.89 47.31 -31.55
C ASP A 538 -29.89 48.38 -31.07
N LYS A 539 -30.05 48.55 -29.75
CA LYS A 539 -30.95 49.59 -29.20
C LYS A 539 -30.39 51.01 -29.41
N TYR A 540 -29.06 51.17 -29.37
CA TYR A 540 -28.40 52.44 -29.69
C TYR A 540 -28.33 52.71 -31.20
N GLN A 541 -28.45 51.69 -32.04
CA GLN A 541 -28.44 51.82 -33.49
C GLN A 541 -29.80 52.28 -34.04
N ILE A 542 -30.90 51.96 -33.34
CA ILE A 542 -32.25 52.46 -33.67
C ILE A 542 -32.39 53.96 -33.36
N GLU A 543 -31.81 54.45 -32.25
CA GLU A 543 -31.82 55.88 -31.91
C GLU A 543 -30.96 56.75 -32.84
N ARG A 544 -29.98 56.14 -33.54
CA ARG A 544 -29.13 56.83 -34.53
C ARG A 544 -29.89 57.21 -35.80
N ASN A 545 -30.89 56.42 -36.20
CA ASN A 545 -31.67 56.68 -37.41
C ASN A 545 -32.74 57.76 -37.22
N GLU A 546 -33.17 58.04 -35.99
CA GLU A 546 -34.04 59.21 -35.69
C GLU A 546 -33.22 60.51 -35.58
N PHE A 547 -31.91 60.42 -35.35
CA PHE A 547 -31.02 61.58 -35.19
C PHE A 547 -30.65 62.25 -36.53
N GLU A 548 -30.62 61.50 -37.63
CA GLU A 548 -30.20 62.01 -38.95
C GLU A 548 -31.29 62.79 -39.72
N GLN A 549 -32.52 62.93 -39.19
CA GLN A 549 -33.62 63.63 -39.88
C GLN A 549 -34.15 64.92 -39.22
N SER A 550 -33.54 65.43 -38.15
CA SER A 550 -34.04 66.67 -37.50
C SER A 550 -33.06 67.85 -37.59
N ASN A 551 -33.34 68.78 -38.49
CA ASN A 551 -32.74 70.13 -38.51
C ASN A 551 -33.29 70.95 -37.32
N LEU A 552 -32.74 70.79 -36.12
CA LEU A 552 -33.16 71.54 -34.93
C LEU A 552 -32.07 72.51 -34.43
N PRO A 553 -32.47 73.71 -33.94
CA PRO A 553 -31.54 74.78 -33.61
C PRO A 553 -30.79 74.60 -32.27
N PRO A 554 -29.68 75.33 -32.04
CA PRO A 554 -28.65 75.03 -31.03
C PRO A 554 -29.09 74.99 -29.56
N LEU A 555 -30.26 75.53 -29.20
CA LEU A 555 -30.72 75.59 -27.81
C LEU A 555 -31.21 74.23 -27.28
N GLN A 556 -31.67 73.32 -28.16
CA GLN A 556 -32.11 71.98 -27.76
C GLN A 556 -30.93 71.01 -27.48
N TYR A 557 -29.76 71.27 -28.06
CA TYR A 557 -28.52 70.53 -27.75
C TYR A 557 -28.12 70.66 -26.27
N TRP A 558 -28.35 71.83 -25.68
CA TRP A 558 -28.05 72.09 -24.27
C TRP A 558 -28.97 71.31 -23.30
N ILE A 559 -30.23 71.09 -23.69
CA ILE A 559 -31.21 70.31 -22.91
C ILE A 559 -30.87 68.81 -22.98
N GLN A 560 -30.42 68.32 -24.12
CA GLN A 560 -30.04 66.91 -24.29
C GLN A 560 -28.73 66.55 -23.56
N ILE A 561 -27.73 67.44 -23.51
CA ILE A 561 -26.50 67.22 -22.72
C ILE A 561 -26.80 67.15 -21.21
N LYS A 562 -27.71 67.99 -20.69
CA LYS A 562 -28.20 67.87 -19.30
C LYS A 562 -28.93 66.54 -19.04
N THR A 563 -29.66 66.04 -20.04
CA THR A 563 -30.41 64.78 -19.95
C THR A 563 -29.47 63.57 -19.95
N ILE A 564 -28.41 63.58 -20.76
CA ILE A 564 -27.36 62.56 -20.77
C ILE A 564 -26.57 62.57 -19.45
N LYS A 565 -26.23 63.75 -18.92
CA LYS A 565 -25.58 63.91 -17.61
C LYS A 565 -26.44 63.33 -16.48
N SER A 566 -27.75 63.56 -16.50
CA SER A 566 -28.69 63.03 -15.49
C SER A 566 -28.89 61.52 -15.61
N ARG A 567 -28.87 60.95 -16.82
CA ARG A 567 -29.01 59.50 -17.04
C ARG A 567 -27.76 58.70 -16.66
N LEU A 568 -26.56 59.27 -16.86
CA LEU A 568 -25.29 58.68 -16.41
C LEU A 568 -25.17 58.65 -14.88
N GLN A 569 -25.76 59.62 -14.19
CA GLN A 569 -25.73 59.73 -12.72
C GLN A 569 -26.70 58.77 -12.00
N VAL A 570 -27.62 58.14 -12.72
CA VAL A 570 -28.61 57.17 -12.20
C VAL A 570 -28.18 55.71 -12.45
N HIS A 571 -27.15 55.49 -13.26
CA HIS A 571 -26.61 54.15 -13.56
C HIS A 571 -25.23 53.84 -12.94
N LEU A 572 -24.58 54.86 -12.35
CA LEU A 572 -23.46 54.74 -11.41
C LEU A 572 -24.00 54.76 -9.98
#